data_AF-A0A843DMS4-F1
#
_entry.id   AF-A0A843DMS4-F1
#
_cell.length_a   1.000
_cell.length_b   1.000
_cell.length_c   1.000
_cell.angle_alpha   90.00
_cell.angle_beta   90.00
_cell.angle_gamma   90.00
#
_symmetry.space_group_name_H-M   'P 1'
#
loop_
_entity.id
_entity.type
_entity.pdbx_description
1 polymer ?
#
loop_
_entity_poly.entity_id
_entity_poly.type
_entity_poly.pdbx_seq_one_letter_code
_entity_poly.pdbx_strand_id
1 'polypeptide(L)'
;MSFGSITLFFGLALDRLIGDPRSRFHPVALLGNLIGFWGRTNFYPRSLERVAGILGWLVTVGIAFAPCVLLYLFVPTAVFVIFSILALAFCIGWRSLEEHVSAVEEALAKGEEEGRRAVSYLVSRDTKMLSFEQIRSGAY
;
A
#
# COMPACT_ATOMS: atom_id res chain seq x y z
N MET A 1 21.08 18.74 8.20
CA MET A 1 20.36 18.45 6.94
C MET A 1 20.59 17.02 6.41
N SER A 2 20.97 16.01 7.21
CA SER A 2 21.57 14.79 6.64
C SER A 2 20.69 13.53 6.64
N PHE A 3 19.89 13.28 7.67
CA PHE A 3 19.25 11.96 7.83
C PHE A 3 18.05 11.72 6.90
N GLY A 4 17.21 12.74 6.67
CA GLY A 4 16.06 12.60 5.77
C GLY A 4 16.47 12.29 4.33
N SER A 5 17.48 12.97 3.80
CA SER A 5 18.01 12.72 2.45
C SER A 5 18.62 11.32 2.32
N ILE A 6 19.33 10.85 3.35
CA ILE A 6 19.87 9.48 3.40
C ILE A 6 18.71 8.48 3.38
N THR A 7 17.69 8.66 4.24
CA THR A 7 16.52 7.78 4.29
C THR A 7 15.80 7.72 2.96
N LEU A 8 15.56 8.87 2.31
CA LEU A 8 14.91 8.95 1.00
C LEU A 8 15.73 8.22 -0.07
N PHE A 9 17.02 8.55 -0.19
CA PHE A 9 17.88 7.96 -1.21
C PHE A 9 17.96 6.43 -1.07
N PHE A 10 18.28 5.94 0.13
CA PHE A 10 18.44 4.51 0.35
C PHE A 10 17.10 3.76 0.37
N GLY A 11 16.02 4.36 0.86
CA GLY A 11 14.69 3.75 0.83
C GLY A 11 14.18 3.55 -0.59
N LEU A 12 14.33 4.56 -1.46
CA LEU A 12 13.97 4.45 -2.88
C LEU A 12 14.88 3.46 -3.63
N ALA A 13 16.19 3.47 -3.34
CA ALA A 13 17.11 2.50 -3.92
C ALA A 13 16.75 1.07 -3.50
N LEU A 14 16.38 0.87 -2.23
CA LEU A 14 16.01 -0.44 -1.71
C LEU A 14 14.69 -0.95 -2.30
N ASP A 15 13.66 -0.10 -2.39
CA ASP A 15 12.40 -0.43 -3.09
C ASP A 15 12.69 -0.85 -4.54
N ARG A 16 13.56 -0.12 -5.25
CA ARG A 16 13.88 -0.46 -6.64
C ARG A 16 14.62 -1.79 -6.78
N LEU A 17 15.46 -2.16 -5.82
CA LEU A 17 16.27 -3.39 -5.84
C LEU A 17 15.48 -4.63 -5.40
N ILE A 18 14.72 -4.52 -4.31
CA ILE A 18 13.99 -5.65 -3.70
C ILE A 18 12.56 -5.74 -4.26
N GLY A 19 11.90 -4.61 -4.47
CA GLY A 19 10.46 -4.53 -4.71
C GLY A 19 9.64 -4.91 -3.48
N ASP A 20 8.33 -5.07 -3.68
CA ASP A 20 7.42 -5.52 -2.62
C ASP A 20 7.52 -7.05 -2.42
N PRO A 21 7.72 -7.52 -1.18
CA PRO A 21 7.67 -8.95 -0.91
C PRO A 21 6.24 -9.44 -1.11
N ARG A 22 6.05 -10.47 -1.96
CA ARG A 22 4.76 -11.13 -2.21
C ARG A 22 4.33 -12.03 -1.03
N SER A 23 4.26 -11.45 0.16
CA SER A 23 3.97 -12.15 1.42
C SER A 23 2.80 -11.49 2.15
N ARG A 24 1.96 -12.32 2.78
CA ARG A 24 0.87 -11.86 3.66
C ARG A 24 1.36 -11.21 4.95
N PHE A 25 2.62 -11.41 5.30
CA PHE A 25 3.27 -10.83 6.49
C PHE A 25 3.90 -9.47 6.22
N HIS A 26 3.77 -8.94 4.99
CA HIS A 26 4.23 -7.59 4.67
C HIS A 26 3.47 -6.54 5.51
N PRO A 27 4.14 -5.52 6.09
CA PRO A 27 3.49 -4.57 6.99
C PRO A 27 2.24 -3.90 6.41
N VAL A 28 2.29 -3.50 5.13
CA VAL A 28 1.15 -2.88 4.44
C VAL A 28 0.01 -3.87 4.26
N ALA A 29 0.31 -5.14 3.97
CA ALA A 29 -0.70 -6.19 3.85
C ALA A 29 -1.38 -6.50 5.19
N LEU A 30 -0.61 -6.50 6.29
CA LEU A 30 -1.14 -6.67 7.64
C LEU A 30 -2.09 -5.51 8.03
N LEU A 31 -1.73 -4.27 7.71
CA LEU A 31 -2.62 -3.12 7.90
C LEU A 31 -3.87 -3.22 7.02
N GLY A 32 -3.73 -3.64 5.78
CA GLY A 32 -4.86 -3.90 4.88
C GLY A 32 -5.82 -4.97 5.43
N ASN A 33 -5.29 -6.05 6.01
CA ASN A 33 -6.10 -7.09 6.66
C ASN A 33 -6.84 -6.56 7.90
N LEU A 34 -6.16 -5.73 8.71
CA LEU A 34 -6.79 -5.06 9.84
C LEU A 34 -7.94 -4.15 9.39
N ILE A 35 -7.71 -3.32 8.37
CA ILE A 35 -8.76 -2.47 7.78
C ILE A 35 -9.88 -3.32 7.20
N GLY A 36 -9.59 -4.43 6.53
CA GLY A 36 -10.61 -5.34 5.99
C GLY A 36 -11.47 -6.03 7.04
N PHE A 37 -11.00 -6.11 8.29
CA PHE A 37 -11.75 -6.63 9.43
C PHE A 37 -12.80 -5.63 9.92
N TRP A 38 -12.43 -4.36 10.12
CA TRP A 38 -13.34 -3.34 10.68
C TRP A 38 -14.00 -2.44 9.64
N GLY A 39 -13.41 -2.22 8.47
CA GLY A 39 -13.83 -1.25 7.45
C GLY A 39 -15.03 -1.68 6.59
N ARG A 40 -15.83 -2.65 7.04
CA ARG A 40 -16.98 -3.15 6.30
C ARG A 40 -18.20 -2.27 6.59
N THR A 41 -18.56 -1.41 5.65
CA THR A 41 -19.65 -0.42 5.78
C THR A 41 -21.01 -1.04 6.13
N ASN A 42 -21.26 -2.29 5.73
CA ASN A 42 -22.52 -2.99 6.02
C ASN A 42 -22.61 -3.64 7.42
N PHE A 43 -21.57 -3.51 8.27
CA PHE A 43 -21.55 -4.09 9.62
C PHE A 43 -22.04 -3.12 10.71
N TYR A 44 -22.14 -1.83 10.39
CA TYR A 44 -22.53 -0.80 11.34
C TYR A 44 -23.89 -0.20 10.95
N PRO A 45 -24.74 0.17 11.92
CA PRO A 45 -25.91 0.97 11.63
C PRO A 45 -25.46 2.33 11.05
N ARG A 46 -26.22 2.87 10.09
CA ARG A 46 -25.88 4.13 9.38
C ARG A 46 -25.54 5.31 10.30
N SER A 47 -26.14 5.36 11.50
CA SER A 47 -25.86 6.39 12.50
C SER A 47 -24.47 6.28 13.13
N LEU A 48 -23.90 5.08 13.20
CA LEU A 48 -22.60 4.79 13.82
C LEU A 48 -21.49 4.60 12.78
N GLU A 49 -21.80 4.46 11.50
CA GLU A 49 -20.82 4.22 10.44
C GLU A 49 -19.68 5.26 10.43
N ARG A 50 -20.01 6.56 10.62
CA ARG A 50 -19.01 7.63 10.71
C ARG A 50 -18.13 7.50 11.96
N VAL A 51 -18.72 7.14 13.10
CA VAL A 51 -17.98 6.97 14.36
C VAL A 51 -17.07 5.76 14.28
N ALA A 52 -17.58 4.64 13.76
CA ALA A 52 -16.79 3.43 13.50
C ALA A 52 -15.63 3.72 12.53
N GLY A 53 -15.87 4.50 11.48
CA GLY A 53 -14.84 4.99 10.56
C GLY A 53 -13.72 5.75 11.25
N ILE A 54 -14.07 6.74 12.08
CA ILE A 54 -13.10 7.56 12.82
C ILE A 54 -12.31 6.71 13.82
N LEU A 55 -12.99 5.87 14.60
CA LEU A 55 -12.33 5.02 15.59
C LEU A 55 -11.42 3.98 14.94
N GLY A 56 -11.88 3.33 13.88
CA GLY A 56 -11.09 2.37 13.11
C GLY A 56 -9.87 3.03 12.48
N TRP A 57 -10.01 4.25 11.96
CA TRP A 57 -8.89 5.04 11.45
C TRP A 57 -7.89 5.38 12.57
N LEU A 58 -8.34 5.88 13.72
CA LEU A 58 -7.48 6.19 14.87
C LEU A 58 -6.70 4.96 15.35
N VAL A 59 -7.38 3.81 15.45
CA VAL A 59 -6.74 2.54 15.82
C VAL A 59 -5.70 2.11 14.79
N THR A 60 -6.04 2.19 13.50
CA THR A 60 -5.13 1.78 12.42
C THR A 60 -3.90 2.67 12.34
N VAL A 61 -4.08 4.00 12.41
CA VAL A 61 -2.98 4.97 12.44
C VAL A 61 -2.16 4.78 13.72
N GLY A 62 -2.80 4.57 14.86
CA GLY A 62 -2.11 4.29 16.12
C GLY A 62 -1.22 3.06 16.04
N ILE A 63 -1.72 1.95 15.49
CA ILE A 63 -0.95 0.72 15.29
C ILE A 63 0.20 0.92 14.31
N ALA A 64 -0.02 1.65 13.20
CA ALA A 64 1.01 1.92 12.21
C ALA A 64 2.11 2.86 12.74
N PHE A 65 1.72 3.86 13.55
CA PHE A 65 2.62 4.93 14.00
C PHE A 65 3.34 4.61 15.32
N ALA A 66 2.74 3.83 16.22
CA ALA A 66 3.32 3.51 17.52
C ALA A 66 4.74 2.91 17.43
N PRO A 67 5.06 1.95 16.54
CA PRO A 67 6.42 1.43 16.39
C PRO A 67 7.42 2.53 16.02
N CYS A 68 7.05 3.47 15.14
CA CYS A 68 7.91 4.57 14.74
C CYS A 68 8.25 5.48 15.93
N VAL A 69 7.26 5.82 16.76
CA VAL A 69 7.47 6.65 17.95
C VAL A 69 8.30 5.93 19.00
N LEU A 70 8.00 4.67 19.28
CA LEU A 70 8.76 3.87 20.26
C LEU A 70 10.23 3.74 19.84
N LEU A 71 10.49 3.45 18.57
CA LEU A 71 11.86 3.36 18.06
C LEU A 71 12.58 4.71 18.10
N TYR A 72 11.89 5.81 17.80
CA TYR A 72 12.47 7.14 17.90
C TYR A 72 12.87 7.52 19.33
N LEU A 73 12.07 7.14 20.33
CA LEU A 73 12.28 7.51 21.73
C LEU A 73 13.29 6.62 22.45
N PHE A 74 13.33 5.32 22.14
CA PHE A 74 14.05 4.32 22.95
C PHE A 74 15.28 3.73 22.27
N VAL A 75 15.53 4.02 21.00
CA VAL A 75 16.59 3.37 20.23
C VAL A 75 17.59 4.39 19.67
N PRO A 76 18.89 4.06 19.59
CA PRO A 76 19.89 4.95 19.00
C PRO A 76 19.52 5.39 17.58
N THR A 77 19.86 6.64 17.25
CA THR A 77 19.54 7.28 15.96
C THR A 77 19.96 6.44 14.75
N ALA A 78 21.11 5.76 14.82
CA ALA A 78 21.59 4.90 13.73
C ALA A 78 20.59 3.78 13.38
N VAL A 79 20.03 3.11 14.39
CA VAL A 79 19.05 2.03 14.19
C VAL A 79 17.71 2.61 13.74
N PHE A 80 17.30 3.77 14.28
CA PHE A 80 16.10 4.46 13.82
C PHE A 80 16.18 4.82 12.33
N VAL A 81 17.34 5.26 11.84
CA VAL A 81 17.58 5.55 10.42
C VAL A 81 17.46 4.28 9.57
N ILE A 82 18.05 3.17 10.00
CA ILE A 82 17.92 1.88 9.29
C ILE A 82 16.45 1.44 9.23
N PHE A 83 15.73 1.50 10.35
CA PHE A 83 14.31 1.22 10.38
C PHE A 83 13.52 2.13 9.42
N SER A 84 13.83 3.43 9.41
CA SER A 84 13.16 4.40 8.54
C SER A 84 13.38 4.10 7.05
N ILE A 85 14.58 3.64 6.67
CA ILE A 85 14.89 3.20 5.30
C ILE A 85 14.02 2.00 4.92
N LEU A 86 13.96 0.99 5.79
CA LEU A 86 13.16 -0.22 5.56
C LEU A 86 11.67 0.09 5.50
N ALA A 87 11.17 0.91 6.43
CA ALA A 87 9.79 1.33 6.48
C ALA A 87 9.39 2.12 5.22
N LEU A 88 10.25 3.02 4.75
CA LEU A 88 10.02 3.75 3.50
C LEU A 88 9.98 2.79 2.30
N ALA A 89 10.95 1.88 2.20
CA ALA A 89 11.02 0.91 1.10
C ALA A 89 9.76 0.05 1.00
N PHE A 90 9.19 -0.38 2.13
CA PHE A 90 7.95 -1.16 2.15
C PHE A 90 6.67 -0.35 1.92
N CYS A 91 6.72 0.97 2.05
CA CYS A 91 5.53 1.83 1.95
C CYS A 91 5.44 2.59 0.61
N ILE A 92 6.54 2.75 -0.12
CA ILE A 92 6.56 3.58 -1.33
C ILE A 92 5.98 2.84 -2.55
N GLY A 93 6.24 1.54 -2.68
CA GLY A 93 5.68 0.69 -3.74
C GLY A 93 6.02 1.13 -5.16
N TRP A 94 7.14 1.82 -5.38
CA TRP A 94 7.45 2.44 -6.68
C TRP A 94 7.68 1.38 -7.76
N ARG A 95 8.59 0.43 -7.51
CA ARG A 95 8.80 -0.69 -8.43
C ARG A 95 7.57 -1.56 -8.60
N SER A 96 6.86 -1.81 -7.50
CA SER A 96 5.65 -2.64 -7.49
C SER A 96 4.57 -2.04 -8.38
N LEU A 97 4.36 -0.73 -8.31
CA LEU A 97 3.43 -0.02 -9.18
C LEU A 97 3.83 -0.16 -10.65
N GLU A 98 5.10 0.09 -10.99
CA GLU A 98 5.62 -0.08 -12.35
C GLU A 98 5.35 -1.50 -12.89
N GLU A 99 5.63 -2.54 -12.09
CA GLU A 99 5.38 -3.93 -12.45
C GLU A 99 3.89 -4.22 -12.69
N HIS A 100 2.99 -3.70 -11.85
CA HIS A 100 1.55 -3.89 -12.03
C HIS A 100 1.01 -3.16 -13.27
N VAL A 101 1.50 -1.95 -13.55
CA VAL A 101 1.12 -1.20 -14.76
C VAL A 101 1.55 -1.94 -16.01
N SER A 102 2.81 -2.38 -16.09
CA SER A 102 3.30 -3.18 -17.23
C SER A 102 2.53 -4.48 -17.38
N ALA A 103 2.18 -5.15 -16.27
CA ALA A 103 1.35 -6.35 -16.31
C ALA A 103 -0.05 -6.11 -16.88
N VAL A 104 -0.64 -4.93 -16.64
CA VAL A 104 -1.93 -4.56 -17.25
C VAL A 104 -1.78 -4.37 -18.76
N GLU A 105 -0.73 -3.69 -19.22
CA GLU A 105 -0.49 -3.48 -20.66
C GLU A 105 -0.27 -4.80 -21.41
N GLU A 106 0.57 -5.68 -20.85
CA GLU A 106 0.81 -7.01 -21.42
C GLU A 106 -0.45 -7.89 -21.41
N ALA A 107 -1.28 -7.79 -20.37
CA ALA A 107 -2.55 -8.51 -20.30
C ALA A 107 -3.56 -7.96 -21.31
N LEU A 108 -3.64 -6.64 -21.46
CA LEU A 108 -4.56 -5.99 -22.39
C LEU A 108 -4.23 -6.31 -23.86
N ALA A 109 -2.96 -6.58 -24.17
CA ALA A 109 -2.53 -7.08 -25.49
C ALA A 109 -3.06 -8.49 -25.80
N LYS A 110 -3.46 -9.26 -24.79
CA LYS A 110 -4.02 -10.62 -24.94
C LYS A 110 -5.55 -10.62 -25.03
N GLY A 111 -6.20 -9.58 -24.50
CA GLY A 111 -7.64 -9.43 -24.53
C GLY A 111 -8.15 -8.48 -23.44
N GLU A 112 -9.39 -8.00 -23.59
CA GLU A 112 -10.03 -7.16 -22.57
C GLU A 112 -10.24 -7.90 -21.25
N GLU A 113 -10.55 -9.20 -21.30
CA GLU A 113 -10.83 -9.97 -20.08
C GLU A 113 -9.57 -10.16 -19.22
N GLU A 114 -8.44 -10.47 -19.85
CA GLU A 114 -7.12 -10.48 -19.21
C GLU A 114 -6.77 -9.11 -18.62
N GLY A 115 -7.03 -8.04 -19.38
CA GLY A 115 -6.85 -6.66 -18.92
C GLY A 115 -7.72 -6.31 -17.70
N ARG A 116 -9.01 -6.70 -17.70
CA ARG A 116 -9.94 -6.49 -16.57
C ARG A 116 -9.48 -7.21 -15.31
N ARG A 117 -8.93 -8.43 -15.47
CA ARG A 117 -8.36 -9.18 -14.35
C ARG A 117 -7.09 -8.51 -13.82
N ALA A 118 -6.19 -8.08 -14.70
CA ALA A 118 -4.96 -7.42 -14.28
C ALA A 118 -5.22 -6.08 -13.57
N VAL A 119 -6.09 -5.24 -14.14
CA VAL A 119 -6.41 -3.93 -13.55
C VAL A 119 -7.18 -4.04 -12.24
N SER A 120 -7.87 -5.17 -11.99
CA SER A 120 -8.55 -5.43 -10.71
C SER A 120 -7.60 -5.49 -9.51
N TYR A 121 -6.30 -5.70 -9.75
CA TYR A 121 -5.29 -5.64 -8.70
C TYR A 121 -4.85 -4.20 -8.35
N LEU A 122 -5.17 -3.22 -9.20
CA LEU A 122 -4.81 -1.80 -9.01
C LEU A 122 -5.98 -0.95 -8.49
N VAL A 123 -7.22 -1.30 -8.83
CA VAL A 123 -8.40 -0.48 -8.53
C VAL A 123 -9.40 -1.22 -7.65
N SER A 124 -10.03 -0.48 -6.74
CA SER A 124 -11.07 -1.02 -5.84
C SER A 124 -12.47 -1.10 -6.46
N ARG A 125 -12.67 -0.59 -7.69
CA ARG A 125 -13.96 -0.59 -8.39
C ARG A 125 -14.20 -1.91 -9.13
N ASP A 126 -15.46 -2.22 -9.42
CA ASP A 126 -15.81 -3.38 -10.25
C ASP A 126 -15.21 -3.21 -11.67
N THR A 127 -14.41 -4.19 -12.09
CA THR A 127 -13.70 -4.16 -13.37
C THR A 127 -14.42 -4.91 -14.49
N LYS A 128 -15.51 -5.65 -14.19
CA LYS A 128 -16.18 -6.55 -15.15
C LYS A 128 -16.68 -5.89 -16.41
N MET A 129 -17.08 -4.61 -16.31
CA MET A 129 -17.68 -3.85 -17.41
C MET A 129 -16.76 -2.76 -17.95
N LEU A 130 -15.46 -2.76 -17.60
CA LEU A 130 -14.54 -1.75 -18.10
C LEU A 130 -14.25 -1.98 -19.59
N SER A 131 -14.32 -0.90 -20.37
CA SER A 131 -13.84 -0.88 -21.76
C SER A 131 -12.32 -0.85 -21.82
N PHE A 132 -11.75 -1.16 -22.98
CA PHE A 132 -10.30 -1.07 -23.23
C PHE A 132 -9.68 0.24 -22.72
N GLU A 133 -10.31 1.37 -23.00
CA GLU A 133 -9.82 2.70 -22.63
C GLU A 133 -9.90 2.94 -21.11
N GLN A 134 -10.94 2.41 -20.45
CA GLN A 134 -11.10 2.49 -19.00
C GLN A 134 -10.15 1.56 -18.25
N ILE A 135 -9.79 0.41 -18.84
CA ILE A 135 -8.76 -0.49 -18.31
C ILE A 135 -7.41 0.23 -18.36
N ARG A 136 -7.05 0.80 -19.51
CA ARG A 136 -5.80 1.56 -19.65
C ARG A 136 -5.76 2.75 -18.69
N SER A 137 -6.83 3.52 -18.59
CA SER A 137 -6.94 4.61 -17.61
C SER A 137 -6.91 4.15 -16.15
N GLY A 138 -7.16 2.87 -15.86
CA GLY A 138 -7.01 2.33 -14.51
C GLY A 138 -5.57 1.93 -14.16
N ALA A 139 -4.69 1.86 -15.16
CA ALA A 139 -3.27 1.54 -14.98
C ALA A 139 -2.36 2.79 -14.94
N TYR A 140 -2.83 3.94 -15.40
CA TYR A 140 -2.11 5.22 -15.36
C TYR A 140 -2.68 6.15 -14.28
#